data_AF-A0A8J8F8C4-F1
#
_entry.id   AF-A0A8J8F8C4-F1
#
_cell.length_a   1.000
_cell.length_b   1.000
_cell.length_c   1.000
_cell.angle_alpha   90.00
_cell.angle_beta   90.00
_cell.angle_gamma   90.00
#
_symmetry.space_group_name_H-M   'P 1'
#
loop_
_entity.id
_entity.type
_entity.pdbx_description
1 polymer ?
#
loop_
_entity_poly.entity_id
_entity_poly.type
_entity_poly.pdbx_seq_one_letter_code
_entity_poly.pdbx_strand_id
1 'polypeptide(L)'
;MDESTDFEELASRVRTQSEDAAGSDTDRVTIRSFQELTSDSLSELLEAAETDASEPGSLAFVLSRANAELLSEREADLESVEDLENDLGREIRVEESMPDDTILLLDPDAVDGEELLEPESIACGIVGSDH
;
A
#
# COMPACT_ATOMS: atom_id res chain seq x y z
N MET A 1 4.76 -1.45 25.35
CA MET A 1 3.65 -2.12 24.64
C MET A 1 3.94 -1.68 23.23
N ASP A 2 4.84 -2.43 22.60
CA ASP A 2 5.55 -2.05 21.40
C ASP A 2 5.21 -3.17 20.41
N GLU A 3 4.09 -2.98 19.75
CA GLU A 3 3.47 -3.90 18.80
C GLU A 3 3.72 -3.24 17.45
N SER A 4 4.97 -3.34 17.00
CA SER A 4 5.36 -2.92 15.66
C SER A 4 4.51 -3.73 14.68
N THR A 5 3.59 -3.08 13.98
CA THR A 5 2.76 -3.70 12.95
C THR A 5 3.60 -4.58 12.04
N ASP A 6 3.25 -5.87 11.95
CA ASP A 6 4.01 -6.82 11.15
C ASP A 6 3.51 -6.78 9.70
N PHE A 7 4.03 -5.80 8.96
CA PHE A 7 3.59 -5.52 7.59
C PHE A 7 3.89 -6.68 6.62
N GLU A 8 4.88 -7.54 6.92
CA GLU A 8 5.16 -8.75 6.15
C GLU A 8 3.96 -9.71 6.19
N GLU A 9 3.54 -10.07 7.41
CA GLU A 9 2.38 -10.95 7.64
C GLU A 9 1.09 -10.28 7.16
N LEU A 10 0.94 -8.97 7.34
CA LEU A 10 -0.24 -8.23 6.86
C LEU A 10 -0.35 -8.25 5.34
N ALA A 11 0.74 -8.00 4.62
CA ALA A 11 0.80 -8.10 3.16
C ALA A 11 0.48 -9.53 2.67
N SER A 12 1.06 -10.54 3.33
CA SER A 12 0.80 -11.97 3.05
C SER A 12 -0.67 -12.33 3.26
N ARG A 13 -1.28 -11.83 4.35
CA ARG A 13 -2.68 -12.04 4.70
C ARG A 13 -3.62 -11.35 3.71
N VAL A 14 -3.32 -10.11 3.33
CA VAL A 14 -4.10 -9.34 2.34
C VAL A 14 -4.07 -10.03 0.97
N ARG A 15 -2.91 -10.56 0.56
CA ARG A 15 -2.77 -11.38 -0.65
C ARG A 15 -3.58 -12.67 -0.58
N THR A 16 -3.44 -13.43 0.51
CA THR A 16 -4.14 -14.70 0.72
C THR A 16 -5.67 -14.54 0.72
N GLN A 17 -6.18 -13.50 1.37
CA GLN A 17 -7.63 -13.19 1.37
C GLN A 17 -8.16 -12.88 -0.03
N SER A 18 -7.30 -12.41 -0.93
CA SER A 18 -7.66 -12.08 -2.31
C SER A 18 -7.62 -13.29 -3.24
N GLU A 19 -6.71 -14.24 -3.01
CA GLU A 19 -6.64 -15.49 -3.79
C GLU A 19 -7.86 -16.42 -3.53
N ASP A 20 -8.43 -16.39 -2.33
CA ASP A 20 -9.57 -17.26 -1.95
C ASP A 20 -10.94 -16.69 -2.38
N ALA A 21 -10.98 -15.43 -2.84
CA ALA A 21 -12.23 -14.72 -3.05
C ALA A 21 -12.81 -14.88 -4.47
N ALA A 22 -13.46 -16.02 -4.70
CA ALA A 22 -14.58 -16.10 -5.63
C ALA A 22 -15.83 -15.39 -5.02
N GLY A 23 -15.73 -14.08 -4.76
CA GLY A 23 -16.85 -13.14 -4.70
C GLY A 23 -17.77 -13.14 -3.47
N SER A 24 -17.29 -12.95 -2.23
CA SER A 24 -18.20 -12.56 -1.13
C SER A 24 -17.68 -11.69 0.01
N ASP A 25 -16.37 -11.50 0.23
CA ASP A 25 -15.87 -10.66 1.34
C ASP A 25 -14.75 -9.66 0.92
N THR A 26 -14.61 -9.40 -0.37
CA THR A 26 -13.61 -8.47 -0.95
C THR A 26 -14.00 -6.99 -0.88
N ASP A 27 -15.16 -6.63 -0.33
CA ASP A 27 -15.60 -5.22 -0.19
C ASP A 27 -14.67 -4.38 0.71
N ARG A 28 -13.73 -5.02 1.42
CA ARG A 28 -12.80 -4.35 2.35
C ARG A 28 -11.39 -4.14 1.76
N VAL A 29 -11.05 -4.82 0.66
CA VAL A 29 -9.68 -4.86 0.14
C VAL A 29 -9.64 -4.60 -1.36
N THR A 30 -9.03 -3.48 -1.76
CA THR A 30 -8.83 -3.09 -3.16
C THR A 30 -7.47 -3.55 -3.64
N ILE A 31 -7.39 -4.62 -4.43
CA ILE A 31 -6.13 -5.06 -5.04
C ILE A 31 -5.97 -4.52 -6.46
N ARG A 32 -4.82 -3.93 -6.74
CA ARG A 32 -4.37 -3.57 -8.08
C ARG A 32 -3.00 -4.16 -8.36
N SER A 33 -2.85 -4.82 -9.50
CA SER A 33 -1.56 -5.26 -10.00
C SER A 33 -1.00 -4.22 -10.98
N PHE A 34 0.23 -3.77 -10.74
CA PHE A 34 0.97 -2.85 -11.60
C PHE A 34 2.13 -3.60 -12.26
N GLN A 35 2.41 -3.26 -13.51
CA GLN A 35 3.57 -3.82 -14.23
C GLN A 35 4.87 -3.16 -13.77
N GLU A 36 4.80 -1.88 -13.40
CA GLU A 36 5.95 -1.09 -12.97
C GLU A 36 5.51 -0.16 -11.85
N LEU A 37 6.38 0.08 -10.88
CA LEU A 37 6.11 1.00 -9.78
C LEU A 37 6.48 2.43 -10.19
N THR A 38 5.48 3.31 -10.25
CA THR A 38 5.58 4.73 -10.62
C THR A 38 4.63 5.58 -9.77
N SER A 39 4.88 6.89 -9.66
CA SER A 39 3.94 7.89 -9.08
C SER A 39 2.54 7.74 -9.65
N ASP A 40 2.42 7.60 -10.97
CA ASP A 40 1.15 7.42 -11.68
C ASP A 40 0.40 6.17 -11.18
N SER A 41 1.12 5.05 -11.01
CA SER A 41 0.54 3.80 -10.47
C SER A 41 0.08 3.96 -9.02
N LEU A 42 0.83 4.71 -8.21
CA LEU A 42 0.47 5.01 -6.82
C LEU A 42 -0.74 5.95 -6.75
N SER A 43 -0.81 6.95 -7.63
CA SER A 43 -1.99 7.82 -7.77
C SER A 43 -3.21 7.03 -8.22
N GLU A 44 -3.09 6.13 -9.20
CA GLU A 44 -4.21 5.25 -9.59
C GLU A 44 -4.68 4.35 -8.44
N LEU A 45 -3.74 3.83 -7.63
CA LEU A 45 -4.06 3.05 -6.44
C LEU A 45 -4.79 3.90 -5.40
N LEU A 46 -4.32 5.14 -5.18
CA LEU A 46 -4.93 6.10 -4.27
C LEU A 46 -6.36 6.41 -4.69
N GLU A 47 -6.58 6.80 -5.95
CA GLU A 47 -7.91 7.13 -6.45
C GLU A 47 -8.89 5.95 -6.30
N ALA A 48 -8.41 4.73 -6.55
CA ALA A 48 -9.21 3.52 -6.34
C ALA A 48 -9.52 3.29 -4.85
N ALA A 49 -8.52 3.45 -3.98
CA ALA A 49 -8.70 3.31 -2.54
C ALA A 49 -9.63 4.39 -1.98
N GLU A 50 -9.49 5.65 -2.39
CA GLU A 50 -10.33 6.76 -1.97
C GLU A 50 -11.79 6.61 -2.42
N THR A 51 -12.01 5.92 -3.55
CA THR A 51 -13.36 5.61 -4.03
C THR A 51 -14.08 4.61 -3.11
N ASP A 52 -13.34 3.64 -2.57
CA ASP A 52 -13.87 2.61 -1.68
C ASP A 52 -13.73 2.98 -0.19
N ALA A 53 -12.87 3.93 0.17
CA ALA A 53 -12.60 4.33 1.54
C ALA A 53 -13.67 5.27 2.09
N SER A 54 -14.04 5.03 3.35
CA SER A 54 -14.91 5.94 4.09
C SER A 54 -14.21 7.27 4.44
N GLU A 55 -12.88 7.22 4.66
CA GLU A 55 -12.05 8.37 5.07
C GLU A 55 -10.78 8.48 4.21
N PRO A 56 -10.91 8.97 2.95
CA PRO A 56 -9.83 8.97 1.96
C PRO A 56 -8.61 9.86 2.32
N GLY A 57 -8.78 10.79 3.26
CA GLY A 57 -7.74 11.74 3.67
C GLY A 57 -6.76 11.23 4.74
N SER A 58 -7.02 10.06 5.32
CA SER A 58 -6.21 9.51 6.42
C SER A 58 -5.32 8.33 5.99
N LEU A 59 -5.47 7.89 4.73
CA LEU A 59 -4.68 6.80 4.17
C LEU A 59 -3.17 7.16 4.09
N ALA A 60 -2.33 6.22 4.48
CA ALA A 60 -0.88 6.29 4.35
C ALA A 60 -0.38 5.14 3.45
N PHE A 61 0.60 5.45 2.60
CA PHE A 61 1.29 4.46 1.81
C PHE A 61 2.34 3.77 2.66
N VAL A 62 2.38 2.45 2.62
CA VAL A 62 3.42 1.64 3.25
C VAL A 62 4.09 0.82 2.17
N LEU A 63 5.41 0.99 2.03
CA LEU A 63 6.21 0.27 1.04
C LEU A 63 7.58 -0.09 1.59
N SER A 64 8.23 -1.04 0.92
CA SER A 64 9.60 -1.42 1.28
C SER A 64 10.60 -0.32 0.94
N ARG A 65 11.75 -0.37 1.61
CA ARG A 65 12.88 0.50 1.26
C ARG A 65 13.32 0.35 -0.19
N ALA A 66 13.31 -0.87 -0.74
CA ALA A 66 13.67 -1.10 -2.12
C ALA A 66 12.69 -0.41 -3.09
N ASN A 67 11.39 -0.38 -2.74
CA ASN A 67 10.38 0.31 -3.52
C ASN A 67 10.57 1.83 -3.51
N ALA A 68 10.92 2.40 -2.36
CA ALA A 68 11.22 3.83 -2.26
C ALA A 68 12.45 4.20 -3.09
N GLU A 69 13.51 3.40 -3.00
CA GLU A 69 14.72 3.61 -3.81
C GLU A 69 14.42 3.45 -5.31
N LEU A 70 13.63 2.44 -5.69
CA LEU A 70 13.26 2.19 -7.08
C LEU A 70 12.42 3.34 -7.66
N LEU A 71 11.49 3.92 -6.90
CA LEU A 71 10.73 5.10 -7.31
C LEU A 71 11.64 6.29 -7.58
N SER A 72 12.56 6.60 -6.65
CA SER A 72 13.54 7.67 -6.82
C SER A 72 14.51 7.43 -7.99
N GLU A 73 14.86 6.18 -8.29
CA GLU A 73 15.71 5.87 -9.45
C GLU A 73 14.98 6.03 -10.78
N ARG A 74 13.67 5.74 -10.81
CA ARG A 74 12.88 5.78 -12.05
C ARG A 74 12.33 7.16 -12.35
N GLU A 75 11.97 7.92 -11.33
CA GLU A 75 11.43 9.26 -11.48
C GLU A 75 12.49 10.30 -11.19
N ALA A 76 12.97 10.93 -12.26
CA ALA A 76 13.99 11.96 -12.17
C ALA A 76 13.52 13.22 -11.40
N ASP A 77 12.22 13.38 -11.18
CA ASP A 77 11.62 14.45 -10.37
C ASP A 77 11.54 14.08 -8.87
N LEU A 78 11.72 12.81 -8.50
CA LEU A 78 11.65 12.35 -7.11
C LEU A 78 13.05 12.18 -6.52
N GLU A 79 13.54 13.21 -5.84
CA GLU A 79 14.84 13.17 -5.17
C GLU A 79 14.79 12.38 -3.85
N SER A 80 13.62 12.26 -3.22
CA SER A 80 13.41 11.55 -1.95
C SER A 80 11.94 11.12 -1.77
N VAL A 81 11.69 10.31 -0.73
CA VAL A 81 10.32 9.92 -0.32
C VAL A 81 9.47 11.15 -0.01
N GLU A 82 10.05 12.19 0.58
CA GLU A 82 9.35 13.45 0.87
C GLU A 82 8.79 14.15 -0.38
N ASP A 83 9.48 14.05 -1.54
CA ASP A 83 8.98 14.57 -2.82
C ASP A 83 7.79 13.77 -3.30
N LEU A 84 7.82 12.45 -3.12
CA LEU A 84 6.71 11.56 -3.47
C LEU A 84 5.50 11.78 -2.55
N GLU A 85 5.72 12.04 -1.27
CA GLU A 85 4.67 12.45 -0.32
C GLU A 85 4.03 13.77 -0.75
N ASN A 86 4.83 14.70 -1.28
CA ASN A 86 4.34 15.98 -1.79
C ASN A 86 3.49 15.80 -3.05
N ASP A 87 3.94 14.94 -3.97
CA ASP A 87 3.28 14.66 -5.25
C ASP A 87 1.95 13.94 -5.05
N LEU A 88 1.95 12.88 -4.22
CA LEU A 88 0.74 12.12 -3.87
C LEU A 88 -0.15 12.86 -2.86
N GLY A 89 0.41 13.81 -2.11
CA GLY A 89 -0.27 14.48 -1.01
C GLY A 89 -0.68 13.54 0.13
N ARG A 90 0.06 12.44 0.33
CA ARG A 90 -0.20 11.40 1.33
C ARG A 90 1.08 11.01 2.06
N GLU A 91 0.96 10.62 3.32
CA GLU A 91 2.09 10.14 4.12
C GLU A 91 2.63 8.83 3.54
N ILE A 92 3.95 8.70 3.48
CA ILE A 92 4.63 7.49 3.02
C ILE A 92 5.50 6.94 4.14
N ARG A 93 5.23 5.70 4.52
CA ARG A 93 6.01 4.91 5.48
C ARG A 93 6.86 3.88 4.76
N VAL A 94 8.16 3.95 5.03
CA VAL A 94 9.13 3.01 4.50
C VAL A 94 9.43 1.97 5.57
N GLU A 95 8.96 0.75 5.35
CA GLU A 95 9.10 -0.36 6.29
C GLU A 95 10.05 -1.42 5.74
N GLU A 96 11.05 -1.82 6.52
CA GLU A 96 12.04 -2.80 6.06
C GLU A 96 11.47 -4.22 5.97
N SER A 97 10.39 -4.51 6.72
CA SER A 97 9.68 -5.79 6.68
C SER A 97 8.73 -5.92 5.48
N MET A 98 8.48 -4.83 4.74
CA MET A 98 7.55 -4.87 3.60
C MET A 98 8.17 -5.63 2.41
N PRO A 99 7.37 -6.42 1.66
CA PRO A 99 7.84 -7.04 0.43
C PRO A 99 8.14 -5.99 -0.65
N ASP A 100 9.21 -6.19 -1.39
CA ASP A 100 9.60 -5.32 -2.50
C ASP A 100 8.60 -5.38 -3.67
N ASP A 101 7.82 -6.45 -3.79
CA ASP A 101 6.77 -6.60 -4.80
C ASP A 101 5.38 -6.16 -4.31
N THR A 102 5.29 -5.50 -3.14
CA THR A 102 4.01 -5.07 -2.55
C THR A 102 4.05 -3.64 -2.03
N ILE A 103 2.96 -2.93 -2.25
CA ILE A 103 2.63 -1.64 -1.63
C ILE A 103 1.29 -1.81 -0.93
N LEU A 104 1.19 -1.26 0.26
CA LEU A 104 -0.04 -1.16 1.01
C LEU A 104 -0.46 0.31 1.09
N LEU A 105 -1.75 0.54 1.03
CA LEU A 105 -2.36 1.84 1.25
C LEU A 105 -3.49 1.63 2.23
N LEU A 106 -3.28 2.09 3.46
CA LEU A 106 -4.16 1.84 4.59
C LEU A 106 -4.10 3.02 5.55
N ASP A 107 -5.14 3.17 6.35
CA ASP A 107 -5.10 4.12 7.45
C ASP A 107 -4.25 3.51 8.60
N PRO A 108 -3.28 4.25 9.16
CA PRO A 108 -2.42 3.74 10.22
C PRO A 108 -3.13 3.54 11.57
N ASP A 109 -4.27 4.20 11.80
CA ASP A 109 -5.17 3.94 12.92
C ASP A 109 -6.07 2.72 12.61
N ALA A 110 -6.24 2.31 11.35
CA ALA A 110 -6.96 1.09 10.96
C ALA A 110 -6.19 -0.22 11.21
N VAL A 111 -4.96 -0.17 11.72
CA VAL A 111 -4.13 -1.36 11.95
C VAL A 111 -3.62 -1.38 13.38
N ASP A 112 -3.96 -2.44 14.11
CA ASP A 112 -3.50 -2.70 15.47
C ASP A 112 -2.61 -3.95 15.45
N GLY A 113 -1.30 -3.75 15.39
CA GLY A 113 -0.33 -4.83 15.23
C GLY A 113 -0.51 -5.58 13.91
N GLU A 114 -1.13 -6.76 13.94
CA GLU A 114 -1.38 -7.62 12.78
C GLU A 114 -2.86 -7.61 12.35
N GLU A 115 -3.71 -6.97 13.15
CA GLU A 115 -5.17 -7.00 12.97
C GLU A 115 -5.66 -5.70 12.30
N LEU A 116 -6.57 -5.88 11.34
CA LEU A 116 -7.27 -4.78 10.71
C LEU A 116 -8.44 -4.37 11.60
N LEU A 117 -8.43 -3.13 12.09
CA LEU A 117 -9.56 -2.58 12.82
C LEU A 117 -10.72 -2.34 11.82
N GLU A 118 -11.91 -2.85 12.16
CA GLU A 118 -13.08 -2.74 11.31
C GLU A 118 -13.72 -1.33 11.37
N PRO A 119 -14.29 -0.76 10.28
CA PRO A 119 -14.34 -1.21 8.89
C PRO A 119 -13.66 -0.20 7.94
N GLU A 120 -12.35 -0.31 7.74
CA GLU A 120 -11.61 0.62 6.88
C GLU A 120 -11.11 -0.09 5.62
N SER A 121 -11.31 0.55 4.48
CA SER A 121 -10.96 0.01 3.17
C SER A 121 -9.45 0.07 2.98
N ILE A 122 -8.84 -1.08 2.72
CA ILE A 122 -7.39 -1.20 2.51
C ILE A 122 -7.14 -1.44 1.04
N ALA A 123 -6.17 -0.74 0.46
CA ALA A 123 -5.72 -1.01 -0.88
C ALA A 123 -4.34 -1.67 -0.88
N CYS A 124 -4.15 -2.61 -1.79
CA CYS A 124 -2.90 -3.32 -1.99
C CYS A 124 -2.48 -3.22 -3.46
N GLY A 125 -1.33 -2.60 -3.68
CA GLY A 125 -0.64 -2.57 -4.96
C GLY A 125 0.34 -3.73 -5.05
N ILE A 126 0.18 -4.62 -6.02
CA ILE A 126 1.15 -5.68 -6.31
C ILE A 126 2.00 -5.23 -7.50
N VAL A 127 3.31 -5.15 -7.32
CA VAL A 127 4.25 -4.81 -8.40
C VAL A 127 4.74 -6.12 -9.01
N GLY A 128 4.28 -6.42 -10.22
CA GLY A 128 4.73 -7.58 -10.97
C GLY A 128 6.13 -7.36 -11.50
N SER A 129 7.14 -7.96 -10.87
CA SER A 129 8.42 -8.14 -11.56
C SER A 129 8.20 -9.14 -12.70
N ASP A 130 8.32 -8.65 -13.94
CA ASP A 130 8.33 -9.46 -15.18
C ASP A 130 9.19 -10.73 -14.97
N HIS A 131 8.59 -11.91 -15.21
CA HIS A 131 9.30 -13.20 -15.21
C HIS A 131 9.56 -13.67 -16.63
#